data_AF-A0A2V7J259-F1
#
_entry.id   AF-A0A2V7J259-F1
#
_cell.length_a   1.000
_cell.length_b   1.000
_cell.length_c   1.000
_cell.angle_alpha   90.00
_cell.angle_beta   90.00
_cell.angle_gamma   90.00
#
_symmetry.space_group_name_H-M   'P 1'
#
loop_
_entity.id
_entity.type
_entity.pdbx_description
1 polymer ?
#
loop_
_entity_poly.entity_id
_entity_poly.type
_entity_poly.pdbx_seq_one_letter_code
_entity_poly.pdbx_strand_id
1 'polypeptide(L)'
;MIALLILLAMALFASPALGQQRWERQVQERVQRAVAAVGTPSPSPVVKRSGPLNTDETASFETTLVQGTSYEIIAVCDDDCSRLQLTLLTSSGSEIAKERNSESLPTLRFTPQTTMAYGIRVVMEGCRWNPCWYAVAVVPVGKNPP
;
A
#
# COMPACT_ATOMS: atom_id res chain seq x y z
N MET A 1 17.30 41.67 46.40
CA MET A 1 16.25 40.67 46.12
C MET A 1 15.95 40.70 44.64
N ILE A 2 16.51 39.78 43.86
CA ILE A 2 16.14 39.55 42.47
C ILE A 2 15.64 38.11 42.44
N ALA A 3 14.32 37.94 42.35
CA ALA A 3 13.69 36.63 42.23
C ALA A 3 13.74 36.20 40.76
N LEU A 4 14.54 35.17 40.49
CA LEU A 4 14.68 34.53 39.19
C LEU A 4 13.51 33.56 39.01
N LEU A 5 12.49 33.95 38.25
CA LEU A 5 11.42 33.05 37.80
C LEU A 5 11.92 32.30 36.56
N ILE A 6 12.46 31.09 36.77
CA ILE A 6 12.81 30.17 35.68
C ILE A 6 11.51 29.55 35.15
N LEU A 7 11.21 29.84 33.88
CA LEU A 7 10.15 29.25 33.07
C LEU A 7 10.33 27.73 32.98
N LEU A 8 9.43 26.96 33.60
CA LEU A 8 9.36 25.51 33.37
C LEU A 8 8.53 25.26 32.11
N ALA A 9 9.16 25.25 30.95
CA ALA A 9 8.55 24.76 29.72
C ALA A 9 8.40 23.23 29.81
N MET A 10 7.18 22.76 30.12
CA MET A 10 6.82 21.35 29.98
C MET A 10 6.83 20.98 28.48
N ALA A 11 7.92 20.36 28.02
CA ALA A 11 7.97 19.71 26.72
C ALA A 11 7.08 18.46 26.75
N LEU A 12 5.87 18.57 26.20
CA LEU A 12 5.02 17.43 25.83
C LEU A 12 5.68 16.69 24.66
N PHE A 13 6.60 15.78 24.96
CA PHE A 13 7.07 14.82 23.97
C PHE A 13 5.95 13.80 23.72
N ALA A 14 5.12 14.05 22.72
CA ALA A 14 4.27 13.01 22.15
C ALA A 14 5.19 11.90 21.59
N SER A 15 5.33 10.80 22.34
CA SER A 15 6.08 9.65 21.86
C SER A 15 5.30 9.01 20.71
N PRO A 16 5.90 8.75 19.52
CA PRO A 16 5.20 7.99 18.51
C PRO A 16 5.12 6.53 18.97
N ALA A 17 3.97 5.93 18.72
CA ALA A 17 3.64 4.56 19.02
C ALA A 17 4.66 3.56 18.45
N LEU A 18 5.49 2.96 19.31
CA LEU A 18 6.41 1.87 18.94
C LEU A 18 5.69 0.66 18.32
N GLY A 19 4.41 0.45 18.67
CA GLY A 19 3.55 -0.55 18.02
C GLY A 19 3.35 -0.26 16.54
N GLN A 20 2.95 0.96 16.19
CA GLN A 20 2.66 1.39 14.81
C GLN A 20 3.85 1.16 13.88
N GLN A 21 5.07 1.38 14.39
CA GLN A 21 6.29 1.14 13.63
C GLN A 21 6.56 -0.34 13.32
N ARG A 22 6.04 -1.29 14.10
CA ARG A 22 6.26 -2.73 13.86
C ARG A 22 5.45 -3.22 12.65
N TRP A 23 4.15 -2.96 12.62
CA TRP A 23 3.27 -3.41 11.53
C TRP A 23 3.62 -2.71 10.21
N GLU A 24 3.96 -1.43 10.28
CA GLU A 24 4.46 -0.70 9.12
C GLU A 24 5.73 -1.35 8.54
N ARG A 25 6.73 -1.62 9.39
CA ARG A 25 7.96 -2.30 8.95
C ARG A 25 7.68 -3.68 8.36
N GLN A 26 6.81 -4.44 8.99
CA GLN A 26 6.41 -5.75 8.49
C GLN A 26 5.79 -5.66 7.09
N VAL A 27 4.88 -4.72 6.87
CA VAL A 27 4.27 -4.50 5.56
C VAL A 27 5.31 -4.06 4.53
N GLN A 28 6.24 -3.20 4.89
CA GLN A 28 7.35 -2.81 4.00
C GLN A 28 8.20 -4.02 3.59
N GLU A 29 8.54 -4.91 4.52
CA GLU A 29 9.28 -6.13 4.22
C GLU A 29 8.48 -7.10 3.32
N ARG A 30 7.16 -7.22 3.54
CA ARG A 30 6.28 -8.07 2.73
C ARG A 30 6.17 -7.55 1.30
N VAL A 31 5.91 -6.25 1.13
CA VAL A 31 5.75 -5.67 -0.21
C VAL A 31 7.06 -5.73 -0.98
N GLN A 32 8.20 -5.50 -0.32
CA GLN A 32 9.53 -5.63 -0.94
C GLN A 32 9.80 -7.06 -1.42
N ARG A 33 9.46 -8.08 -0.61
CA ARG A 33 9.59 -9.50 -1.03
C ARG A 33 8.69 -9.84 -2.20
N ALA A 34 7.44 -9.37 -2.18
CA ALA A 34 6.49 -9.60 -3.27
C ALA A 34 6.96 -8.93 -4.58
N VAL A 35 7.43 -7.69 -4.50
CA VAL A 35 8.03 -6.97 -5.63
C VAL A 35 9.27 -7.68 -6.17
N ALA A 36 10.17 -8.14 -5.29
CA ALA A 36 11.37 -8.85 -5.70
C ALA A 36 11.05 -10.17 -6.43
N ALA A 37 9.96 -10.85 -6.06
CA ALA A 37 9.50 -12.06 -6.71
C ALA A 37 9.01 -11.84 -8.16
N VAL A 38 8.62 -10.62 -8.53
CA VAL A 38 8.26 -10.26 -9.92
C VAL A 38 9.47 -10.32 -10.86
N GLY A 39 10.70 -10.21 -10.32
CA GLY A 39 11.93 -10.43 -11.08
C GLY A 39 12.33 -9.29 -12.02
N THR A 40 11.75 -8.09 -11.91
CA THR A 40 12.14 -6.91 -12.69
C THR A 40 13.01 -5.95 -11.86
N PRO A 41 14.20 -5.53 -12.35
CA PRO A 41 14.95 -4.45 -11.71
C PRO A 41 14.18 -3.13 -11.92
N SER A 42 13.32 -2.77 -10.97
CA SER A 42 12.52 -1.54 -11.04
C SER A 42 13.29 -0.37 -10.41
N PRO A 43 13.65 0.69 -11.18
CA PRO A 43 14.43 1.82 -10.68
C PRO A 43 13.62 2.85 -9.86
N SER A 44 12.32 2.63 -9.64
CA SER A 44 11.42 3.57 -8.95
C SER A 44 10.83 2.98 -7.68
N PRO A 45 10.40 3.81 -6.70
CA PRO A 45 9.52 3.35 -5.65
C PRO A 45 8.23 2.81 -6.28
N VAL A 46 8.11 1.48 -6.31
CA VAL A 46 6.94 0.76 -6.83
C VAL A 46 5.78 0.81 -5.87
N VAL A 47 6.05 1.01 -4.57
CA VAL A 47 5.03 1.22 -3.55
C VAL A 47 4.35 2.56 -3.81
N LYS A 48 3.06 2.51 -4.11
CA LYS A 48 2.24 3.70 -4.41
C LYS A 48 1.48 4.19 -3.20
N ARG A 49 1.11 3.30 -2.29
CA ARG A 49 0.38 3.65 -1.07
C ARG A 49 0.60 2.64 0.05
N SER A 50 0.62 3.12 1.28
CA SER A 50 0.59 2.31 2.50
C SER A 50 -0.13 3.05 3.62
N GLY A 51 -0.58 2.34 4.64
CA GLY A 51 -1.19 2.93 5.84
C GLY A 51 -2.02 1.94 6.65
N PRO A 52 -2.68 2.41 7.72
CA PRO A 52 -3.65 1.61 8.46
C PRO A 52 -4.99 1.53 7.73
N LEU A 53 -5.69 0.40 7.92
CA LEU A 53 -7.12 0.25 7.70
C LEU A 53 -7.71 -0.60 8.83
N ASN A 54 -8.87 -0.18 9.35
CA ASN A 54 -9.71 -1.06 10.14
C ASN A 54 -10.44 -2.05 9.23
N THR A 55 -11.01 -3.12 9.80
CA THR A 55 -11.94 -4.01 9.08
C THR A 55 -13.03 -3.22 8.37
N ASP A 56 -13.32 -3.60 7.12
CA ASP A 56 -14.25 -2.98 6.17
C ASP A 56 -13.86 -1.57 5.70
N GLU A 57 -12.77 -0.99 6.23
CA GLU A 57 -12.26 0.30 5.76
C GLU A 57 -11.61 0.15 4.38
N THR A 58 -11.73 1.23 3.60
CA THR A 58 -11.31 1.30 2.21
C THR A 58 -10.28 2.41 2.01
N ALA A 59 -9.23 2.13 1.23
CA ALA A 59 -8.38 3.16 0.66
C ALA A 59 -8.43 3.11 -0.86
N SER A 60 -8.52 4.28 -1.49
CA SER A 60 -8.47 4.44 -2.95
C SER A 60 -7.44 5.49 -3.36
N PHE A 61 -6.71 5.25 -4.43
CA PHE A 61 -5.78 6.19 -5.04
C PHE A 61 -5.69 5.97 -6.54
N GLU A 62 -5.15 6.94 -7.27
CA GLU A 62 -4.93 6.83 -8.71
C GLU A 62 -3.46 6.59 -9.04
N THR A 63 -3.21 5.87 -10.11
CA THR A 63 -1.88 5.75 -10.73
C THR A 63 -2.02 5.81 -12.25
N THR A 64 -1.09 6.50 -12.90
CA THR A 64 -0.99 6.47 -14.37
C THR A 64 -0.34 5.16 -14.79
N LEU A 65 -0.98 4.43 -15.71
CA LEU A 65 -0.40 3.25 -16.36
C LEU A 65 -0.14 3.57 -17.83
N VAL A 66 1.01 3.14 -18.34
CA VAL A 66 1.45 3.42 -19.71
C VAL A 66 0.97 2.35 -20.67
N GLN A 67 0.36 2.76 -21.79
CA GLN A 67 -0.11 1.89 -22.87
C GLN A 67 0.90 0.79 -23.22
N GLY A 68 0.42 -0.44 -23.34
CA GLY A 68 1.24 -1.58 -23.78
C GLY A 68 2.24 -2.10 -22.75
N THR A 69 2.44 -1.43 -21.61
CA THR A 69 3.27 -1.93 -20.51
C THR A 69 2.45 -2.87 -19.65
N SER A 70 2.83 -4.14 -19.50
CA SER A 70 2.18 -5.02 -18.53
C SER A 70 2.60 -4.62 -17.12
N TYR A 71 1.66 -4.68 -16.18
CA TYR A 71 1.90 -4.41 -14.76
C TYR A 71 1.40 -5.58 -13.91
N GLU A 72 2.10 -5.84 -12.81
CA GLU A 72 1.59 -6.53 -11.63
C GLU A 72 1.28 -5.50 -10.55
N ILE A 73 0.02 -5.49 -10.11
CA ILE A 73 -0.48 -4.66 -9.02
C ILE A 73 -0.66 -5.58 -7.84
N ILE A 74 0.13 -5.36 -6.80
CA ILE A 74 0.24 -6.26 -5.66
C ILE A 74 -0.16 -5.47 -4.43
N ALA A 75 -1.05 -6.01 -3.61
CA ALA A 75 -1.24 -5.51 -2.25
C ALA A 75 -0.78 -6.54 -1.23
N VAL A 76 -0.34 -6.07 -0.07
CA VAL A 76 0.00 -6.89 1.09
C VAL A 76 -0.58 -6.26 2.35
N CYS A 77 -0.80 -7.07 3.37
CA CYS A 77 -1.10 -6.61 4.73
C CYS A 77 -0.23 -7.30 5.79
N ASP A 78 -0.29 -6.81 7.03
CA ASP A 78 0.43 -7.38 8.17
C ASP A 78 -0.08 -8.77 8.60
N ASP A 79 0.47 -9.33 9.67
CA ASP A 79 0.09 -10.66 10.19
C ASP A 79 -1.30 -10.74 10.84
N ASP A 80 -1.87 -9.61 11.23
CA ASP A 80 -3.18 -9.58 11.87
C ASP A 80 -4.31 -9.58 10.82
N CYS A 81 -3.98 -9.34 9.56
CA CYS A 81 -4.88 -9.36 8.41
C CYS A 81 -5.15 -10.78 7.89
N SER A 82 -6.43 -11.17 7.89
CA SER A 82 -6.88 -12.45 7.34
C SER A 82 -7.37 -12.35 5.90
N ARG A 83 -7.78 -11.15 5.45
CA ARG A 83 -8.17 -10.92 4.06
C ARG A 83 -8.01 -9.46 3.63
N LEU A 84 -7.35 -9.26 2.49
CA LEU A 84 -7.23 -7.99 1.80
C LEU A 84 -7.75 -8.13 0.37
N GLN A 85 -8.65 -7.24 -0.03
CA GLN A 85 -9.19 -7.21 -1.39
C GLN A 85 -8.52 -6.11 -2.18
N LEU A 86 -8.17 -6.40 -3.45
CA LEU A 86 -7.60 -5.44 -4.39
C LEU A 86 -8.50 -5.33 -5.63
N THR A 87 -8.82 -4.10 -6.02
CA THR A 87 -9.63 -3.80 -7.20
C THR A 87 -8.94 -2.74 -8.06
N LEU A 88 -8.88 -2.99 -9.37
CA LEU A 88 -8.51 -2.02 -10.39
C LEU A 88 -9.76 -1.42 -11.02
N LEU A 89 -9.77 -0.10 -11.17
CA LEU A 89 -10.90 0.70 -11.62
C LEU A 89 -10.53 1.53 -12.85
N THR A 90 -11.52 1.83 -13.67
CA THR A 90 -11.44 2.91 -14.66
C THR A 90 -11.33 4.27 -13.96
N SER A 91 -10.97 5.31 -14.71
CA SER A 91 -11.01 6.70 -14.20
C SER A 91 -12.40 7.17 -13.78
N SER A 92 -13.47 6.53 -14.30
CA SER A 92 -14.86 6.77 -13.89
C SER A 92 -15.29 5.95 -12.67
N GLY A 93 -14.41 5.14 -12.09
CA GLY A 93 -14.67 4.32 -10.91
C GLY A 93 -15.32 2.95 -11.18
N SER A 94 -15.48 2.55 -12.44
CA SER A 94 -16.02 1.24 -12.81
C SER A 94 -14.97 0.14 -12.60
N GLU A 95 -15.37 -1.03 -12.09
CA GLU A 95 -14.44 -2.15 -11.88
C GLU A 95 -13.93 -2.72 -13.21
N ILE A 96 -12.62 -2.80 -13.37
CA ILE A 96 -11.93 -3.46 -14.48
C ILE A 96 -11.58 -4.89 -14.08
N ALA A 97 -10.98 -5.03 -12.89
CA ALA A 97 -10.50 -6.30 -12.36
C ALA A 97 -10.52 -6.28 -10.84
N LYS A 98 -10.72 -7.44 -10.23
CA LYS A 98 -10.86 -7.58 -8.79
C LYS A 98 -10.33 -8.94 -8.34
N GLU A 99 -9.43 -8.93 -7.37
CA GLU A 99 -8.90 -10.14 -6.76
C GLU A 99 -9.70 -10.46 -5.50
N ARG A 100 -10.28 -11.67 -5.45
CA ARG A 100 -11.22 -12.10 -4.40
C ARG A 100 -10.79 -13.37 -3.65
N ASN A 101 -9.77 -14.06 -4.15
CA ASN A 101 -9.39 -15.39 -3.68
C ASN A 101 -8.10 -15.40 -2.87
N SER A 102 -7.37 -14.29 -2.89
CA SER A 102 -6.13 -14.14 -2.15
C SER A 102 -6.41 -13.73 -0.70
N GLU A 103 -5.73 -14.37 0.25
CA GLU A 103 -5.82 -14.02 1.67
C GLU A 103 -5.18 -12.64 1.91
N SER A 104 -3.86 -12.59 2.10
CA SER A 104 -3.14 -11.36 2.48
C SER A 104 -2.27 -10.78 1.37
N LEU A 105 -2.27 -11.38 0.17
CA LEU A 105 -1.46 -10.97 -0.98
C LEU A 105 -2.26 -11.00 -2.31
N PRO A 106 -3.31 -10.18 -2.46
CA PRO A 106 -4.02 -10.09 -3.73
C PRO A 106 -3.14 -9.45 -4.81
N THR A 107 -3.10 -10.08 -5.99
CA THR A 107 -2.33 -9.61 -7.13
C THR A 107 -3.20 -9.55 -8.39
N LEU A 108 -3.11 -8.44 -9.12
CA LEU A 108 -3.76 -8.27 -10.43
C LEU A 108 -2.69 -8.06 -11.50
N ARG A 109 -2.88 -8.68 -12.68
CA ARG A 109 -2.06 -8.41 -13.86
C ARG A 109 -2.87 -7.63 -14.88
N PHE A 110 -2.31 -6.54 -15.40
CA PHE A 110 -3.01 -5.66 -16.33
C PHE A 110 -2.09 -5.00 -17.35
N THR A 111 -2.54 -4.92 -18.61
CA THR A 111 -1.87 -4.19 -19.69
C THR A 111 -2.85 -3.15 -20.23
N PRO A 112 -2.63 -1.85 -19.97
CA PRO A 112 -3.53 -0.80 -20.43
C PRO A 112 -3.46 -0.64 -21.95
N GLN A 113 -4.61 -0.37 -22.57
CA GLN A 113 -4.72 -0.09 -24.00
C GLN A 113 -4.43 1.37 -24.35
N THR A 114 -4.46 2.26 -23.35
CA THR A 114 -4.21 3.70 -23.49
C THR A 114 -3.46 4.19 -22.25
N THR A 115 -2.55 5.15 -22.42
CA THR A 115 -1.88 5.79 -21.28
C THR A 115 -2.85 6.71 -20.56
N MET A 116 -3.25 6.37 -19.34
CA MET A 116 -4.20 7.15 -18.54
C MET A 116 -4.12 6.82 -17.05
N ALA A 117 -4.84 7.59 -16.23
CA ALA A 117 -5.03 7.30 -14.82
C ALA A 117 -6.02 6.14 -14.62
N TYR A 118 -5.65 5.23 -13.73
CA TYR A 118 -6.49 4.13 -13.25
C TYR A 118 -6.66 4.24 -11.74
N GLY A 119 -7.85 3.91 -11.26
CA GLY A 119 -8.12 3.85 -9.82
C GLY A 119 -7.68 2.51 -9.26
N ILE A 120 -7.05 2.51 -8.09
CA ILE A 120 -6.78 1.32 -7.30
C ILE A 120 -7.52 1.47 -5.98
N ARG A 121 -8.29 0.45 -5.63
CA ARG A 121 -9.02 0.36 -4.36
C ARG A 121 -8.59 -0.88 -3.60
N VAL A 122 -8.32 -0.70 -2.31
CA VAL A 122 -8.12 -1.79 -1.36
C VAL A 122 -9.18 -1.75 -0.27
N VAL A 123 -9.64 -2.93 0.15
CA VAL A 123 -10.59 -3.10 1.25
C VAL A 123 -10.03 -4.12 2.22
N MET A 124 -9.98 -3.78 3.50
CA MET A 124 -9.56 -4.67 4.58
C MET A 124 -10.72 -5.59 4.98
N GLU A 125 -10.95 -6.67 4.24
CA GLU A 125 -12.08 -7.58 4.48
C GLU A 125 -11.93 -8.40 5.78
N GLY A 126 -10.73 -8.50 6.33
CA GLY A 126 -10.51 -9.17 7.61
C GLY A 126 -9.24 -8.71 8.31
N CYS A 127 -9.41 -8.16 9.52
CA CYS A 127 -8.34 -7.79 10.43
C CYS A 127 -8.68 -8.24 11.84
N ARG A 128 -7.80 -9.05 12.46
CA ARG A 128 -8.00 -9.59 13.81
C ARG A 128 -7.84 -8.51 14.88
N TRP A 129 -6.88 -7.61 14.71
CA TRP A 129 -6.57 -6.54 15.64
C TRP A 129 -6.46 -5.22 14.90
N ASN A 130 -7.53 -4.43 14.99
CA ASN A 130 -7.57 -3.14 14.32
C ASN A 130 -6.61 -2.11 14.94
N PRO A 131 -5.95 -1.26 14.13
CA PRO A 131 -5.92 -1.30 12.66
C PRO A 131 -4.85 -2.29 12.14
N CYS A 132 -5.11 -2.90 10.98
CA CYS A 132 -4.09 -3.63 10.23
C CYS A 132 -3.42 -2.68 9.23
N TRP A 133 -2.13 -2.85 8.99
CA TRP A 133 -1.38 -2.10 8.01
C TRP A 133 -1.44 -2.78 6.63
N TYR A 134 -1.43 -1.98 5.57
CA TYR A 134 -1.33 -2.47 4.19
C TYR A 134 -0.32 -1.66 3.37
N ALA A 135 0.11 -2.24 2.25
CA ALA A 135 0.80 -1.53 1.18
C ALA A 135 0.35 -2.04 -0.18
N VAL A 136 0.42 -1.16 -1.19
CA VAL A 136 0.17 -1.48 -2.59
C VAL A 136 1.38 -1.08 -3.43
N ALA A 137 1.86 -2.01 -4.24
CA ALA A 137 2.88 -1.77 -5.25
C ALA A 137 2.31 -1.95 -6.66
N VAL A 138 2.83 -1.16 -7.59
CA VAL A 138 2.53 -1.24 -9.02
C VAL A 138 3.85 -1.44 -9.75
N VAL A 139 4.05 -2.65 -10.28
CA VAL A 139 5.33 -3.10 -10.82
C VAL A 139 5.17 -3.36 -12.31
N PRO A 140 5.89 -2.65 -13.20
CA PRO A 140 5.93 -3.02 -14.60
C PRO A 140 6.62 -4.38 -14.80
N VAL A 141 6.01 -5.23 -15.64
CA VAL A 141 6.45 -6.59 -15.98
C VAL A 141 6.79 -6.62 -17.46
N GLY A 142 8.07 -6.55 -17.80
CA GLY A 142 8.51 -6.51 -19.20
C GLY A 142 10.04 -6.40 -19.32
N LYS A 143 10.60 -7.01 -20.38
CA LYS A 143 12.04 -7.26 -20.61
C LYS A 143 12.88 -5.97 -20.57
N ASN A 144 14.17 -6.13 -20.23
CA ASN A 144 15.22 -5.10 -20.26
C ASN A 144 14.92 -3.97 -21.26
N PRO A 145 15.12 -2.70 -20.89
CA PRO A 145 15.07 -1.60 -21.85
C PRO A 145 16.07 -1.87 -23.00
N PRO A 146 15.77 -1.42 -24.24
CA PRO A 146 16.71 -1.54 -25.36
C PRO A 146 18.07 -0.88 -25.04
#